data_AF-A0A920BP17-F1
#
_entry.id   AF-A0A920BP17-F1
#
_cell.length_a   1.000
_cell.length_b   1.000
_cell.length_c   1.000
_cell.angle_alpha   90.00
_cell.angle_beta   90.00
_cell.angle_gamma   90.00
#
_symmetry.space_group_name_H-M   'P 1'
#
loop_
_entity.id
_entity.type
_entity.pdbx_description
1 polymer ?
#
loop_
_entity_poly.entity_id
_entity_poly.type
_entity_poly.pdbx_seq_one_letter_code
_entity_poly.pdbx_strand_id
1 'polypeptide(L)' 'MSHTSGLSGWGKKISMREVCDWNKSTAILAGQKPWWKPGTASGYHMLNQGHLVGEVIRRITGMSIGRFLKKK' A
#
# COMPACT_ATOMS: atom_id res chain seq x y z
N MET A 1 9.18 -5.28 6.53
CA MET A 1 8.25 -5.18 5.37
C MET A 1 8.31 -6.50 4.59
N SER A 2 7.60 -7.53 5.02
CA SER A 2 7.84 -8.92 4.55
C SER A 2 6.66 -9.51 3.76
N HIS A 3 5.83 -8.67 3.14
CA HIS A 3 4.64 -9.09 2.40
C HIS A 3 3.59 -9.87 3.21
N THR A 4 3.53 -9.66 4.53
CA THR A 4 2.69 -10.42 5.47
C THR A 4 1.46 -9.68 5.98
N SER A 5 1.11 -8.51 5.43
CA SER A 5 -0.05 -7.72 5.91
C SER A 5 -1.42 -8.33 5.55
N GLY A 6 -1.45 -9.32 4.65
CA GLY A 6 -2.70 -9.86 4.09
C GLY A 6 -3.40 -8.95 3.07
N LEU A 7 -2.73 -7.89 2.61
CA LEU A 7 -3.25 -6.94 1.62
C LEU A 7 -2.51 -7.05 0.29
N SER A 8 -2.25 -8.25 -0.23
CA SER A 8 -1.40 -8.46 -1.42
C SER A 8 -1.94 -7.88 -2.72
N GLY A 9 -3.17 -7.38 -2.72
CA GLY A 9 -3.76 -6.58 -3.79
C GLY A 9 -5.02 -5.87 -3.31
N TRP A 10 -5.64 -5.10 -4.21
CA TRP A 10 -6.99 -4.57 -4.00
C TRP A 10 -8.01 -5.69 -4.21
N GLY A 11 -8.90 -5.88 -3.25
CA GLY A 11 -9.92 -6.93 -3.23
C GLY A 11 -11.11 -6.66 -4.15
N LYS A 12 -11.17 -5.47 -4.76
CA LYS A 12 -12.11 -5.13 -5.82
C LYS A 12 -11.35 -4.88 -7.12
N LYS A 13 -12.05 -5.04 -8.25
CA LYS A 13 -11.54 -4.58 -9.54
C LYS A 13 -11.28 -3.08 -9.47
N ILE A 14 -10.08 -2.68 -9.88
CA ILE A 14 -9.69 -1.27 -10.00
C ILE A 14 -9.00 -1.07 -11.35
N SER A 15 -9.13 0.13 -11.89
CA SER A 15 -8.43 0.56 -13.10
C SER A 15 -7.00 1.03 -12.79
N MET A 16 -6.13 1.05 -13.80
CA MET A 16 -4.79 1.64 -13.66
C MET A 16 -4.83 3.12 -13.27
N ARG A 17 -5.87 3.85 -13.69
CA ARG A 17 -6.06 5.25 -13.27
C ARG A 17 -6.29 5.35 -11.77
N GLU A 18 -7.05 4.42 -11.19
CA GLU A 18 -7.29 4.36 -9.75
C GLU A 18 -6.07 3.85 -8.98
N VAL A 19 -5.25 2.98 -9.58
CA VAL A 19 -3.94 2.62 -9.01
C VAL A 19 -3.05 3.86 -8.88
N CYS A 20 -3.01 4.71 -9.92
CA CYS A 20 -2.19 5.93 -9.92
C CYS A 20 -2.75 7.06 -9.05
N ASP A 21 -4.04 7.02 -8.69
CA ASP A 21 -4.62 7.92 -7.69
C ASP A 21 -4.24 7.48 -6.28
N TRP A 22 -3.18 8.10 -5.74
CA TRP A 22 -2.62 7.74 -4.44
C TRP A 22 -3.67 7.69 -3.31
N ASN A 23 -4.51 8.73 -3.22
CA ASN A 23 -5.48 8.85 -2.13
C ASN A 23 -6.55 7.77 -2.25
N LYS A 24 -7.09 7.57 -3.46
CA LYS A 24 -8.12 6.55 -3.68
C LYS A 24 -7.56 5.14 -3.48
N SER A 25 -6.39 4.88 -4.04
CA SER A 25 -5.68 3.60 -3.96
C SER A 25 -5.41 3.19 -2.51
N THR A 26 -4.86 4.11 -1.70
CA THR A 26 -4.56 3.86 -0.28
C THR A 26 -5.81 3.78 0.59
N ALA A 27 -6.85 4.57 0.30
CA ALA A 27 -8.13 4.48 1.01
C ALA A 27 -8.81 3.11 0.83
N ILE A 28 -8.77 2.55 -0.39
CA ILE A 28 -9.31 1.21 -0.65
C ILE A 28 -8.55 0.16 0.16
N LEU A 29 -7.21 0.21 0.17
CA LEU A 29 -6.39 -0.72 0.94
C LEU A 29 -6.64 -0.60 2.45
N ALA A 30 -6.76 0.62 2.96
CA ALA A 30 -7.00 0.88 4.38
C ALA A 30 -8.38 0.38 4.85
N GLY A 31 -9.40 0.44 3.99
CA GLY A 31 -10.75 -0.05 4.28
C GLY A 31 -10.94 -1.56 4.03
N GLN A 32 -9.96 -2.24 3.46
CA GLN A 32 -10.08 -3.65 3.07
C GLN A 32 -9.74 -4.59 4.23
N LYS A 33 -10.56 -5.63 4.41
CA LYS A 33 -10.21 -6.75 5.27
C LYS A 33 -9.02 -7.53 4.66
N PRO A 34 -7.96 -7.82 5.45
CA PRO A 34 -6.90 -8.72 5.01
C PRO A 34 -7.44 -10.07 4.52
N TRP A 35 -6.86 -10.62 3.46
CA TRP A 35 -7.23 -11.92 2.90
C TRP A 35 -6.85 -13.08 3.84
N TRP A 36 -5.84 -12.88 4.69
CA TRP A 36 -5.46 -13.78 5.79
C TRP A 36 -5.08 -12.96 7.02
N LYS A 37 -4.93 -13.63 8.17
CA LYS A 37 -4.47 -12.98 9.40
C LYS A 37 -3.07 -12.38 9.19
N PRO A 38 -2.86 -11.08 9.47
CA PRO A 38 -1.54 -10.48 9.31
C PRO A 38 -0.44 -11.24 10.07
N GLY A 39 0.70 -11.43 9.44
CA GLY A 39 1.86 -12.13 10.01
C GLY A 39 1.84 -13.65 9.86
N THR A 40 0.72 -14.29 9.51
CA THR A 40 0.66 -15.76 9.44
C THR A 40 0.99 -16.36 8.08
N ALA A 41 0.96 -15.56 7.01
CA ALA A 41 1.36 -15.96 5.67
C ALA A 41 1.93 -14.76 4.90
N SER A 42 2.66 -15.05 3.83
CA SER A 42 3.19 -14.05 2.89
C SER A 42 2.49 -14.15 1.55
N GLY A 43 2.24 -13.01 0.91
CA GLY A 43 1.78 -12.94 -0.47
C GLY A 43 2.32 -11.69 -1.13
N TYR A 44 2.96 -11.85 -2.28
CA TYR A 44 3.67 -10.76 -2.93
C TYR A 44 2.73 -9.60 -3.30
N HIS A 45 3.11 -8.39 -2.90
CA HIS A 45 2.34 -7.15 -3.11
C HIS A 45 2.81 -6.45 -4.39
N MET A 46 2.48 -7.02 -5.53
CA MET A 46 3.07 -6.67 -6.84
C MET A 46 3.03 -5.17 -7.15
N LEU A 47 1.89 -4.53 -6.93
CA LEU A 47 1.68 -3.10 -7.26
C LEU A 47 1.48 -2.21 -6.04
N ASN A 48 1.10 -2.79 -4.91
CA ASN A 48 0.60 -2.03 -3.76
C ASN A 48 1.57 -1.99 -2.57
N GLN A 49 2.71 -2.66 -2.62
CA GLN A 49 3.73 -2.56 -1.56
C GLN A 49 4.18 -1.10 -1.37
N GLY A 50 4.44 -0.41 -2.48
CA GLY A 50 4.84 1.01 -2.48
C GLY A 50 3.76 1.93 -1.93
N HIS A 51 2.48 1.62 -2.16
CA HIS A 51 1.35 2.37 -1.60
C HIS A 51 1.27 2.23 -0.09
N LEU A 52 1.30 0.99 0.43
CA LEU A 52 1.22 0.72 1.86
C LEU A 52 2.37 1.39 2.63
N VAL A 53 3.59 1.24 2.14
CA VAL A 53 4.78 1.74 2.82
C VAL A 53 4.93 3.24 2.64
N GLY A 54 4.70 3.73 1.42
CA GLY A 54 4.75 5.16 1.14
C GLY A 54 3.70 5.94 1.93
N GLU A 55 2.54 5.35 2.21
CA GLU A 55 1.49 6.01 2.98
C GLU A 55 1.87 6.13 4.46
N VAL A 56 2.55 5.12 5.03
CA VAL A 56 3.15 5.23 6.38
C VAL A 56 4.18 6.37 6.42
N ILE A 57 5.09 6.41 5.45
CA ILE A 57 6.09 7.49 5.34
C ILE A 57 5.40 8.86 5.23
N ARG A 58 4.37 8.97 4.38
CA ARG A 58 3.63 10.22 4.17
C ARG A 58 2.91 10.69 5.42
N ARG A 59 2.31 9.78 6.20
CA ARG A 59 1.64 10.11 7.46
C ARG A 59 2.61 10.57 8.55
N ILE A 60 3.80 9.97 8.61
CA ILE A 60 4.81 10.32 9.61
C ILE A 60 5.52 11.63 9.23
N THR A 61 5.82 11.84 7.95
CA THR A 61 6.72 12.92 7.50
C THR A 61 6.04 14.08 6.77
N GLY A 62 4.78 13.91 6.34
CA GLY A 62 4.10 14.84 5.42
C GLY A 62 4.63 14.81 3.98
N MET A 63 5.65 13.99 3.68
CA MET A 63 6.31 13.93 2.38
C MET A 63 5.85 12.71 1.57
N SER A 64 5.83 12.84 0.23
CA SER A 64 5.68 11.66 -0.63
C SER A 64 6.95 10.80 -0.55
N ILE A 65 6.81 9.49 -0.79
CA ILE A 65 7.94 8.55 -0.73
C ILE A 65 9.10 8.98 -1.64
N GLY A 66 8.82 9.46 -2.86
CA GLY A 66 9.85 9.96 -3.77
C GLY A 66 10.58 11.20 -3.23
N ARG A 67 9.87 12.15 -2.60
CA ARG A 67 10.52 13.30 -1.95
C ARG A 67 11.34 12.90 -0.72
N PHE A 68 10.87 11.92 0.03
CA PHE A 68 11.57 11.41 1.19
C PHE A 68 12.89 10.72 0.79
N LEU A 69 12.86 9.85 -0.22
CA LEU A 69 14.04 9.15 -0.72
C LEU A 69 15.08 10.10 -1.32
N LYS A 70 14.66 11.16 -2.03
CA LYS A 70 15.59 12.15 -2.60
C LYS A 70 16.42 12.90 -1.55
N LYS A 71 15.97 12.98 -0.29
CA LYS A 71 16.67 13.66 0.81
C LYS A 71 17.66 12.76 1.57
N LYS A 72 17.68 11.47 1.26
CA LYS A 72 18.53 10.47 1.90
C LYS A 72 19.65 10.06 0.96
#